data_AF-A0AAJ6XEX7-F1
#
_entry.id   AF-A0AAJ6XEX7-F1
#
_cell.length_a   1.000
_cell.length_b   1.000
_cell.length_c   1.000
_cell.angle_alpha   90.00
_cell.angle_beta   90.00
_cell.angle_gamma   90.00
#
_symmetry.space_group_name_H-M   'P 1'
#
loop_
_entity.id
_entity.type
_entity.pdbx_description
1 polymer ?
#
loop_
_entity_poly.entity_id
_entity_poly.type
_entity_poly.pdbx_seq_one_letter_code
_entity_poly.pdbx_strand_id
1 'polypeptide(L)'
;MFDRFTRSKFYTKCKTSVKITKTRLEALKKKKNSVIKYLKNDMADLIRTDHAYKAFCRAEGLLAEQNMIIYYNFIEQLCDCISSNLSLMNKQKYALLFNMLLTTYFLLFINSFFSCIISLIFYITCSHLIRENLYY
;
A
#
# COMPACT_ATOMS: atom_id res chain seq x y z
N MET A 1 2.47 -1.27 -44.86
CA MET A 1 3.05 -0.40 -43.80
C MET A 1 1.96 0.55 -43.27
N PHE A 2 0.96 0.06 -42.52
CA PHE A 2 -0.07 0.92 -41.89
C PHE A 2 -0.82 0.21 -40.75
N ASP A 3 -0.14 -0.59 -39.93
CA ASP A 3 -0.78 -1.29 -38.80
C ASP A 3 -0.81 -0.44 -37.50
N ARG A 4 -0.81 0.89 -37.65
CA ARG A 4 -0.68 1.85 -36.55
C ARG A 4 -2.01 2.44 -36.07
N PHE A 5 -3.10 2.28 -36.83
CA PHE A 5 -4.26 3.19 -36.69
C PHE A 5 -5.49 2.68 -35.94
N THR A 6 -5.56 1.42 -35.49
CA THR A 6 -6.75 0.93 -34.76
C THR A 6 -6.38 0.16 -33.50
N ARG A 7 -5.67 0.81 -32.57
CA ARG A 7 -5.68 0.29 -31.19
C ARG A 7 -7.11 0.35 -30.67
N SER A 8 -7.59 -0.76 -30.11
CA SER A 8 -8.97 -0.85 -29.66
C SER A 8 -9.27 0.21 -28.58
N LYS A 9 -10.54 0.59 -28.46
CA LYS A 9 -11.01 1.46 -27.37
C LYS A 9 -10.61 0.90 -25.98
N PHE A 10 -10.51 -0.42 -25.84
CA PHE A 10 -10.07 -1.09 -24.61
C PHE A 10 -8.59 -0.82 -24.30
N TYR A 11 -7.70 -0.99 -25.30
CA TYR A 11 -6.28 -0.74 -25.14
C TYR A 11 -6.00 0.68 -24.65
N THR A 12 -6.62 1.67 -25.30
CA THR A 12 -6.40 3.09 -24.98
C THR A 12 -6.92 3.43 -23.58
N LYS A 13 -8.10 2.92 -23.20
CA LYS A 13 -8.66 3.11 -21.85
C LYS A 13 -7.77 2.49 -20.77
N CYS A 14 -7.38 1.23 -20.93
CA CYS A 14 -6.55 0.54 -19.95
C CYS A 14 -5.18 1.23 -19.78
N LYS A 15 -4.52 1.59 -20.89
CA LYS A 15 -3.25 2.32 -20.84
C LYS A 15 -3.36 3.64 -20.08
N THR A 16 -4.43 4.40 -20.32
CA THR A 16 -4.69 5.66 -19.62
C THR A 16 -4.96 5.42 -18.14
N SER A 17 -5.79 4.44 -17.79
CA SER A 17 -6.08 4.08 -16.39
C SER A 17 -4.81 3.67 -15.64
N VAL A 18 -3.97 2.81 -16.21
CA VAL A 18 -2.70 2.43 -15.59
C VAL A 18 -1.80 3.64 -15.37
N LYS A 19 -1.70 4.55 -16.35
CA LYS A 19 -0.91 5.79 -16.20
C LYS A 19 -1.42 6.66 -15.05
N ILE A 20 -2.74 6.88 -14.96
CA ILE A 20 -3.35 7.65 -13.88
C ILE A 20 -3.11 6.99 -12.52
N THR A 21 -3.26 5.67 -12.43
CA THR A 21 -3.01 4.91 -11.20
C THR A 21 -1.56 5.08 -10.73
N LYS A 22 -0.58 4.95 -11.63
CA LYS A 22 0.83 5.17 -11.29
C LYS A 22 1.10 6.59 -10.79
N THR A 23 0.58 7.61 -11.46
CA THR A 23 0.70 9.01 -10.99
C THR A 23 0.13 9.19 -9.58
N ARG A 24 -1.03 8.57 -9.29
CA ARG A 24 -1.64 8.62 -7.95
C ARG A 24 -0.81 7.90 -6.91
N LEU A 25 -0.27 6.73 -7.22
CA LEU A 25 0.61 5.97 -6.31
C LEU A 25 1.86 6.77 -5.96
N GLU A 26 2.49 7.42 -6.94
CA GLU A 26 3.67 8.26 -6.68
C GLU A 26 3.38 9.43 -5.73
N ALA A 27 2.24 10.10 -5.91
CA ALA A 27 1.80 11.15 -4.98
C ALA A 27 1.56 10.61 -3.56
N LEU A 28 0.94 9.43 -3.44
CA LEU A 28 0.70 8.78 -2.16
C LEU A 28 2.00 8.35 -1.48
N LYS A 29 2.94 7.72 -2.20
CA LYS A 29 4.25 7.35 -1.67
C LYS A 29 5.03 8.58 -1.20
N LYS A 30 5.01 9.67 -1.96
CA LYS A 30 5.66 10.93 -1.56
C LYS A 30 5.07 11.47 -0.24
N LYS A 31 3.74 11.43 -0.09
CA LYS A 31 3.07 11.78 1.18
C LYS A 31 3.54 10.86 2.31
N LYS A 32 3.49 9.53 2.14
CA LYS A 32 3.93 8.55 3.15
C LYS A 32 5.39 8.74 3.55
N ASN A 33 6.30 8.93 2.60
CA ASN A 33 7.71 9.18 2.85
C ASN A 33 7.96 10.44 3.68
N SER A 34 7.16 11.49 3.47
CA SER A 34 7.25 12.71 4.29
C SER A 34 6.86 12.45 5.75
N VAL A 35 5.81 11.64 5.98
CA VAL A 35 5.36 11.25 7.32
C VAL A 35 6.39 10.34 7.99
N ILE A 36 6.95 9.36 7.27
CA ILE A 36 8.01 8.48 7.75
C ILE A 36 9.23 9.28 8.22
N LYS A 37 9.66 10.27 7.42
CA LYS A 37 10.78 11.14 7.78
C LYS A 37 10.48 11.92 9.06
N TYR A 38 9.28 12.49 9.17
CA TYR A 38 8.85 13.21 10.37
C TYR A 38 8.84 12.29 11.61
N LEU A 39 8.23 11.11 11.51
CA LEU A 39 8.12 10.16 12.62
C LEU A 39 9.50 9.68 13.10
N LYS A 40 10.43 9.39 12.18
CA LYS A 40 11.80 9.01 12.53
C LYS A 40 12.53 10.10 13.33
N ASN A 41 12.38 11.36 12.93
CA ASN A 41 13.00 12.48 13.61
C ASN A 41 12.38 12.70 15.00
N ASP A 42 11.05 12.70 15.07
CA ASP A 42 10.30 12.85 16.31
C ASP A 42 10.60 11.72 17.32
N MET A 43 10.72 10.48 16.85
CA MET A 43 11.17 9.35 17.67
C MET A 43 12.59 9.57 18.21
N ALA A 44 13.52 10.05 17.39
CA ALA A 44 14.89 10.32 17.83
C ALA A 44 14.94 11.41 18.92
N ASP A 45 14.13 12.47 18.79
CA ASP A 45 14.02 13.52 19.81
C ASP A 45 13.38 13.01 21.11
N LEU A 46 12.36 12.17 21.01
CA LEU A 46 11.72 11.55 22.18
C LEU A 46 12.69 10.62 22.92
N ILE A 47 13.49 9.82 22.21
CA ILE A 47 14.52 8.97 22.83
C ILE A 47 15.59 9.82 23.52
N ARG A 48 16.06 10.90 22.88
CA ARG A 48 17.07 11.80 23.44
C ARG A 48 16.59 12.51 24.71
N THR A 49 15.29 12.70 24.86
CA THR A 49 14.66 13.37 26.02
C THR A 49 14.09 12.40 27.04
N ASP A 50 14.46 11.11 26.99
CA ASP A 50 14.04 10.04 27.91
C ASP A 50 12.52 9.73 27.91
N HIS A 51 11.86 9.96 26.76
CA HIS A 51 10.44 9.65 26.56
C HIS A 51 10.23 8.36 25.77
N ALA A 52 10.90 7.28 26.18
CA ALA A 52 10.92 6.00 25.45
C ALA A 52 9.53 5.42 25.16
N TYR A 53 8.58 5.51 26.10
CA TYR A 53 7.21 5.03 25.87
C TYR A 53 6.48 5.81 24.76
N LYS A 54 6.66 7.14 24.68
CA LYS A 54 6.08 7.94 23.60
C LYS A 54 6.73 7.62 22.26
N ALA A 55 8.06 7.42 22.23
CA ALA A 55 8.78 7.00 21.04
C ALA A 55 8.29 5.63 20.54
N PHE A 56 8.00 4.71 21.45
CA PHE A 56 7.41 3.42 21.13
C PHE A 56 6.04 3.55 20.46
N CYS A 57 5.13 4.36 21.01
CA CYS A 57 3.83 4.63 20.37
C CYS A 57 3.99 5.25 18.96
N ARG A 58 5.03 6.06 18.72
CA ARG A 58 5.32 6.61 17.38
C ARG A 58 5.86 5.56 16.41
N ALA A 59 6.53 4.52 16.91
CA ALA A 59 7.04 3.41 16.11
C ALA A 59 5.89 2.60 15.47
N GLU A 60 4.75 2.44 16.15
CA GLU A 60 3.57 1.78 15.57
C GLU A 60 3.04 2.53 14.36
N GLY A 61 2.91 3.86 14.47
CA GLY A 61 2.53 4.72 13.35
C GLY A 61 3.54 4.66 12.20
N LEU A 62 4.83 4.63 12.51
CA LEU A 62 5.90 4.51 11.51
C LEU A 62 5.79 3.19 10.72
N LEU A 63 5.56 2.07 11.42
CA LEU A 63 5.39 0.75 10.81
C LEU A 63 4.18 0.72 9.87
N ALA A 64 3.05 1.30 10.28
CA ALA A 64 1.86 1.39 9.44
C ALA A 64 2.14 2.18 8.14
N GLU A 65 2.84 3.30 8.21
CA GLU A 65 3.20 4.10 7.02
C GLU A 65 4.17 3.34 6.10
N GLN A 66 5.13 2.59 6.65
CA GLN A 66 6.05 1.75 5.88
C GLN A 66 5.31 0.60 5.17
N ASN A 67 4.39 -0.07 5.86
CA ASN A 67 3.56 -1.12 5.27
C ASN A 67 2.75 -0.59 4.07
N MET A 68 2.19 0.62 4.17
CA MET A 68 1.48 1.26 3.06
C MET A 68 2.36 1.44 1.81
N ILE A 69 3.63 1.78 1.97
CA ILE A 69 4.56 1.89 0.84
C ILE A 69 4.78 0.54 0.17
N ILE A 70 4.92 -0.55 0.94
CA ILE A 70 5.06 -1.90 0.40
C ILE A 70 3.85 -2.25 -0.48
N TYR A 71 2.63 -1.96 -0.01
CA TYR A 71 1.42 -2.17 -0.80
C TYR A 71 1.39 -1.31 -2.07
N TYR A 72 1.78 -0.04 -2.00
CA TYR A 72 1.83 0.82 -3.19
C TYR A 72 2.85 0.33 -4.22
N ASN A 73 4.01 -0.17 -3.80
CA ASN A 73 5.00 -0.76 -4.68
C ASN A 73 4.47 -2.04 -5.35
N PHE A 74 3.74 -2.88 -4.61
CA PHE A 74 3.10 -4.05 -5.17
C PHE A 74 2.06 -3.70 -6.25
N ILE A 75 1.20 -2.70 -6.00
CA ILE A 75 0.21 -2.24 -6.99
C ILE A 75 0.92 -1.68 -8.24
N GLU A 76 2.04 -0.99 -8.08
CA GLU A 76 2.83 -0.49 -9.20
C GLU A 76 3.40 -1.64 -10.06
N GLN A 77 3.94 -2.69 -9.44
CA GLN A 77 4.41 -3.89 -10.14
C GLN A 77 3.28 -4.59 -10.91
N LEU A 78 2.07 -4.65 -10.33
CA LEU A 78 0.90 -5.15 -11.05
C LEU A 78 0.58 -4.27 -12.26
N CYS A 79 0.63 -2.94 -12.12
CA CYS A 79 0.44 -2.01 -13.22
C CYS A 79 1.48 -2.20 -14.35
N ASP A 80 2.73 -2.54 -14.00
CA ASP A 80 3.77 -2.90 -14.97
C ASP A 80 3.44 -4.20 -15.71
N CYS A 81 3.05 -5.24 -14.98
CA CYS A 81 2.63 -6.52 -15.56
C CYS A 81 1.44 -6.36 -16.52
N ILE A 82 0.48 -5.52 -16.17
CA ILE A 82 -0.68 -5.22 -17.02
C ILE A 82 -0.23 -4.48 -18.28
N SER A 83 0.67 -3.51 -18.14
CA SER A 83 1.16 -2.73 -19.27
C SER A 83 1.95 -3.58 -20.26
N SER A 84 2.74 -4.54 -19.77
CA SER A 84 3.52 -5.46 -20.62
C SER A 84 2.64 -6.47 -21.35
N ASN A 85 1.56 -6.94 -20.73
CA ASN A 85 0.64 -7.92 -21.31
C ASN A 85 -0.54 -7.30 -22.09
N LEU A 86 -0.64 -5.97 -22.15
CA LEU A 86 -1.77 -5.25 -22.72
C LEU A 86 -2.06 -5.61 -24.19
N SER A 87 -1.03 -5.91 -24.98
CA SER A 87 -1.15 -6.32 -26.38
C SER A 87 -1.79 -7.71 -26.54
N LEU A 88 -1.45 -8.65 -25.64
CA LEU A 88 -2.02 -10.00 -25.58
C LEU A 88 -3.47 -9.95 -25.10
N MET A 89 -3.74 -9.17 -24.05
CA MET A 89 -5.08 -8.93 -23.51
C MET A 89 -6.01 -8.23 -24.51
N ASN A 90 -5.47 -7.47 -25.47
CA ASN A 90 -6.28 -6.83 -26.49
C ASN A 90 -6.73 -7.83 -27.59
N LYS A 91 -5.99 -8.91 -27.80
CA LYS A 91 -6.31 -9.96 -28.77
C LYS A 91 -7.36 -10.94 -28.22
N GLN A 92 -7.34 -11.19 -26.92
CA GLN A 92 -8.32 -12.03 -26.25
C GLN A 92 -9.37 -11.16 -25.53
N LYS A 93 -10.66 -11.24 -25.88
CA LYS A 93 -11.78 -10.43 -25.31
C LYS A 93 -12.06 -10.66 -23.80
N TYR A 94 -11.07 -10.94 -22.95
CA TYR A 94 -11.22 -11.18 -21.51
C TYR A 94 -11.29 -9.90 -20.65
N ALA A 95 -11.97 -8.86 -21.14
CA ALA A 95 -12.03 -7.55 -20.49
C ALA A 95 -12.77 -7.53 -19.12
N LEU A 96 -13.52 -8.59 -18.78
CA LEU A 96 -14.33 -8.66 -17.55
C LEU A 96 -13.55 -9.17 -16.32
N LEU A 97 -12.54 -10.02 -16.50
CA LEU A 97 -11.71 -10.52 -15.39
C LEU A 97 -10.86 -9.42 -14.75
N PHE A 98 -10.53 -8.38 -15.50
CA PHE A 98 -9.71 -7.27 -15.06
C PHE A 98 -10.41 -6.36 -14.04
N ASN A 99 -11.70 -6.06 -14.25
CA ASN A 99 -12.48 -5.27 -13.30
C ASN A 99 -12.79 -6.07 -12.03
N MET A 100 -13.02 -7.39 -12.14
CA MET A 100 -13.23 -8.26 -10.97
C MET A 100 -11.98 -8.40 -10.11
N LEU A 101 -10.78 -8.52 -10.69
CA LEU A 101 -9.52 -8.58 -9.93
C LEU A 101 -9.22 -7.26 -9.22
N LEU A 102 -9.48 -6.12 -9.87
CA LEU A 102 -9.22 -4.81 -9.29
C LEU A 102 -10.19 -4.48 -8.13
N THR A 103 -11.47 -4.84 -8.24
CA THR A 103 -12.47 -4.65 -7.15
C THR A 103 -12.30 -5.65 -6.01
N THR A 104 -11.99 -6.91 -6.29
CA THR A 104 -11.65 -7.89 -5.23
C THR A 104 -10.36 -7.54 -4.51
N TYR A 105 -9.35 -6.95 -5.19
CA TYR A 105 -8.16 -6.42 -4.53
C TYR A 105 -8.42 -5.18 -3.69
N PHE A 106 -9.31 -4.28 -4.13
CA PHE A 106 -9.73 -3.14 -3.32
C PHE A 106 -10.47 -3.59 -2.04
N LEU A 107 -11.22 -4.69 -2.11
CA LEU A 107 -11.84 -5.34 -0.94
C LEU A 107 -10.81 -6.08 -0.06
N LEU A 108 -9.77 -6.70 -0.63
CA LEU A 108 -8.63 -7.25 0.13
C LEU A 108 -7.79 -6.16 0.81
N PHE A 109 -7.71 -4.97 0.21
CA PHE A 109 -7.07 -3.78 0.78
C PHE A 109 -7.83 -3.26 2.01
N ILE A 110 -9.16 -3.35 2.02
CA ILE A 110 -9.99 -3.08 3.21
C ILE A 110 -9.84 -4.19 4.26
N ASN A 111 -9.81 -5.46 3.86
CA ASN A 111 -9.67 -6.59 4.79
C ASN A 111 -8.27 -6.70 5.44
N SER A 112 -7.19 -6.31 4.73
CA SER A 112 -5.84 -6.27 5.31
C SER A 112 -5.66 -5.15 6.33
N PHE A 113 -6.43 -4.06 6.19
CA PHE A 113 -6.53 -3.02 7.22
C PHE A 113 -7.10 -3.58 8.54
N PHE A 114 -8.07 -4.48 8.45
CA PHE A 114 -8.63 -5.21 9.60
C PHE A 114 -7.62 -6.18 10.22
N SER A 115 -6.82 -6.90 9.41
CA SER A 115 -5.77 -7.79 9.93
C SER A 115 -4.69 -7.04 10.69
N CYS A 116 -4.31 -5.85 10.24
CA CYS A 116 -3.32 -5.01 10.93
C CYS A 116 -3.87 -4.50 12.28
N ILE A 117 -5.15 -4.14 12.34
CA ILE A 117 -5.84 -3.77 13.59
C ILE A 117 -5.91 -4.97 14.55
N ILE A 118 -6.21 -6.17 14.07
CA ILE A 118 -6.28 -7.39 14.90
C ILE A 118 -4.89 -7.77 15.44
N SER A 119 -3.83 -7.70 14.62
CA SER A 119 -2.45 -7.93 15.10
C SER A 119 -2.00 -6.88 16.11
N LEU A 120 -2.40 -5.61 15.93
CA LEU A 120 -2.10 -4.53 16.88
C LEU A 120 -2.86 -4.72 18.21
N ILE A 121 -4.14 -5.09 18.16
CA ILE A 121 -4.93 -5.42 19.36
C ILE A 121 -4.34 -6.63 20.08
N PHE A 122 -3.96 -7.69 19.36
CA PHE A 122 -3.34 -8.88 19.97
C PHE A 122 -1.99 -8.56 20.62
N TYR A 123 -1.19 -7.70 19.98
CA TYR A 123 0.08 -7.24 20.52
C TYR A 123 -0.08 -6.31 21.73
N ILE A 124 -1.06 -5.39 21.71
CA ILE A 124 -1.41 -4.52 22.84
C ILE A 124 -1.90 -5.36 24.02
N THR A 125 -2.81 -6.31 23.80
CA THR A 125 -3.32 -7.22 24.85
C THR A 125 -2.20 -8.11 25.42
N CYS A 126 -1.30 -8.64 24.58
CA CYS A 126 -0.11 -9.37 25.05
C CYS A 126 0.84 -8.46 25.86
N SER A 127 1.06 -7.22 25.44
CA SER A 127 1.93 -6.28 26.14
C SER A 127 1.36 -5.85 27.50
N HIS A 128 0.04 -5.74 27.61
CA HIS A 128 -0.65 -5.46 28.87
C HIS A 128 -0.58 -6.66 29.82
N LEU A 129 -0.73 -7.89 29.31
CA LEU A 129 -0.63 -9.14 30.08
C LEU A 129 0.78 -9.41 30.60
N ILE A 130 1.81 -9.04 29.83
CA ILE A 130 3.22 -9.09 30.26
C ILE A 130 3.50 -8.01 31.32
N ARG A 131 2.87 -6.84 31.20
CA ARG A 131 3.01 -5.75 32.17
C ARG A 131 2.28 -6.03 33.49
N GLU A 132 1.23 -6.84 33.53
CA GLU A 132 0.58 -7.26 34.78
C GLU A 132 1.33 -8.40 35.50
N ASN A 133 2.01 -9.30 34.78
CA ASN A 133 2.79 -10.41 35.38
C ASN A 133 4.18 -9.99 35.92
N LEU A 134 4.63 -8.76 35.70
CA LEU A 134 5.93 -8.24 36.15
C LEU A 134 5.83 -7.37 37.41
N TYR A 135 4.61 -7.14 37.94
CA TYR A 135 4.35 -6.35 39.14
C TYR A 135 3.68 -7.15 40.27
N TYR A 136 3.79 -8.49 40.24
CA TYR A 136 3.50 -9.40 41.37
C TYR A 136 4.70 -10.30 41.65
#